data_AF-A0A1B7VDY7-F1
#
_entry.id   AF-A0A1B7VDY7-F1
#
_cell.length_a   1.000
_cell.length_b   1.000
_cell.length_c   1.000
_cell.angle_alpha   90.00
_cell.angle_beta   90.00
_cell.angle_gamma   90.00
#
_symmetry.space_group_name_H-M   'P 1'
#
loop_
_entity.id
_entity.type
_entity.pdbx_description
1 polymer ?
#
loop_
_entity_poly.entity_id
_entity_poly.type
_entity_poly.pdbx_seq_one_letter_code
_entity_poly.pdbx_strand_id
1 'polypeptide(L)'
;MKGGLQSASRRAKAAAYRGIKNLKNYDLKASQINGLIQQFELANLDTTWLVQYRDNPNAKKEYAAKVGISVDCWKTCLCALLFGAYTTSPSKVKSKLDALLEEGGKPLNSILDTLEDEADGDLELLVNYQTKFLECVKPLKVQLDIWHDWLLNKWVPAVAYAGKSGKKYIKNPTGKELCIDDLQAKYKVWKVKSKVAAFVMQGQEAAFIHALTNQSVNYDYKVIANEHDGLICIGTIPDEAVRKAAEMSGLKTPTLEEKPFDLTEIEELMEEDDGTEYDWEESISD
;
A
#
# COMPACT_ATOMS: atom_id res chain seq x y z
N MET A 1 6.87 16.99 3.44
CA MET A 1 6.28 15.78 4.04
C MET A 1 6.85 15.69 5.45
N LYS A 2 6.04 15.76 6.52
CA LYS A 2 6.48 15.50 7.89
C LYS A 2 5.87 14.16 8.29
N GLY A 3 6.58 13.06 8.04
CA GLY A 3 6.07 11.71 8.20
C GLY A 3 6.40 11.05 9.55
N GLY A 4 7.09 11.74 10.47
CA GLY A 4 7.42 11.21 11.79
C GLY A 4 7.98 9.78 11.76
N LEU A 5 7.57 8.96 12.72
CA LEU A 5 7.90 7.53 12.75
C LEU A 5 7.37 6.79 11.52
N GLN A 6 6.23 7.18 10.92
CA GLN A 6 5.70 6.50 9.73
C GLN A 6 6.65 6.56 8.53
N SER A 7 7.44 7.64 8.39
CA SER A 7 8.50 7.76 7.38
C SER A 7 9.87 7.22 7.81
N ALA A 8 10.01 6.76 9.05
CA ALA A 8 11.26 6.19 9.54
C ALA A 8 11.50 4.80 8.94
N SER A 9 12.77 4.44 8.77
CA SER A 9 13.16 3.10 8.34
C SER A 9 12.62 2.05 9.32
N ARG A 10 12.44 0.80 8.85
CA ARG A 10 12.03 -0.31 9.73
C ARG A 10 12.96 -0.45 10.94
N ARG A 11 14.27 -0.27 10.72
CA ARG A 11 15.30 -0.27 11.77
C ARG A 11 15.06 0.81 12.83
N ALA A 12 14.83 2.05 12.40
CA ALA A 12 14.58 3.15 13.33
C ALA A 12 13.29 2.93 14.15
N LYS A 13 12.24 2.38 13.51
CA LYS A 13 11.02 1.98 14.22
C LYS A 13 11.30 0.89 15.25
N ALA A 14 12.00 -0.19 14.86
CA ALA A 14 12.30 -1.30 15.75
C ALA A 14 13.13 -0.85 16.97
N ALA A 15 14.14 0.00 16.76
CA ALA A 15 14.92 0.60 17.83
C ALA A 15 14.06 1.44 18.80
N ALA A 16 13.14 2.27 18.28
CA ALA A 16 12.26 3.11 19.09
C ALA A 16 11.30 2.32 19.98
N TYR A 17 11.05 1.05 19.64
CA TYR A 17 10.10 0.17 20.32
C TYR A 17 10.77 -0.89 21.21
N ARG A 18 12.10 -0.93 21.23
CA ARG A 18 12.87 -1.91 21.99
C ARG A 18 12.63 -1.78 23.49
N GLY A 19 12.56 -2.92 24.18
CA GLY A 19 12.40 -2.97 25.64
C GLY A 19 10.97 -2.76 26.15
N ILE A 20 10.01 -2.42 25.26
CA ILE A 20 8.60 -2.34 25.62
C ILE A 20 8.02 -3.76 25.71
N LYS A 21 7.68 -4.19 26.93
CA LYS A 21 7.11 -5.51 27.17
C LYS A 21 5.73 -5.65 26.52
N ASN A 22 5.46 -6.85 25.99
CA ASN A 22 4.16 -7.21 25.38
C ASN A 22 3.73 -6.29 24.22
N LEU A 23 4.71 -5.69 23.53
CA LEU A 23 4.46 -4.90 22.33
C LEU A 23 4.25 -5.83 21.12
N LYS A 24 3.24 -5.53 20.32
CA LYS A 24 2.85 -6.30 19.16
C LYS A 24 2.65 -5.39 17.95
N ASN A 25 3.00 -5.90 16.78
CA ASN A 25 2.79 -5.24 15.50
C ASN A 25 1.78 -6.04 14.68
N TYR A 26 0.58 -5.52 14.52
CA TYR A 26 -0.49 -6.16 13.76
C TYR A 26 -0.72 -5.44 12.44
N ASP A 27 -0.69 -6.16 11.32
CA ASP A 27 -1.08 -5.63 10.01
C ASP A 27 -2.32 -6.34 9.48
N LEU A 28 -3.11 -5.66 8.67
CA LEU A 28 -4.19 -6.29 7.89
C LEU A 28 -3.59 -7.22 6.84
N LYS A 29 -3.86 -8.51 6.99
CA LYS A 29 -3.49 -9.53 6.02
C LYS A 29 -4.15 -9.26 4.67
N ALA A 30 -3.31 -9.09 3.64
CA ALA A 30 -3.73 -8.86 2.26
C ALA A 30 -4.78 -7.72 2.12
N SER A 31 -4.62 -6.64 2.89
CA SER A 31 -5.58 -5.54 3.02
C SER A 31 -6.10 -5.02 1.67
N GLN A 32 -5.18 -4.73 0.75
CA GLN A 32 -5.48 -4.16 -0.56
C GLN A 32 -6.28 -5.13 -1.45
N ILE A 33 -5.95 -6.42 -1.40
CA ILE A 33 -6.65 -7.46 -2.17
C ILE A 33 -8.07 -7.65 -1.61
N ASN A 34 -8.21 -7.74 -0.28
CA ASN A 34 -9.51 -7.88 0.36
C ASN A 34 -10.39 -6.64 0.15
N GLY A 35 -9.82 -5.44 0.27
CA GLY A 35 -10.49 -4.19 -0.05
C GLY A 35 -10.97 -4.16 -1.49
N LEU A 36 -10.14 -4.58 -2.44
CA LEU A 36 -10.51 -4.62 -3.85
C LEU A 36 -11.59 -5.66 -4.16
N ILE A 37 -11.55 -6.85 -3.53
CA ILE A 37 -12.62 -7.86 -3.65
C ILE A 37 -13.96 -7.24 -3.24
N GLN A 38 -14.01 -6.58 -2.07
CA GLN A 38 -15.22 -5.90 -1.61
C GLN A 38 -15.68 -4.82 -2.60
N GLN A 39 -14.76 -4.06 -3.19
CA GLN A 39 -15.10 -3.05 -4.19
C GLN A 39 -15.61 -3.64 -5.51
N PHE A 40 -15.05 -4.78 -5.95
CA PHE A 40 -15.52 -5.51 -7.12
C PHE A 40 -16.92 -6.07 -6.89
N GLU A 41 -17.21 -6.63 -5.72
CA GLU A 41 -18.55 -7.07 -5.35
C GLU A 41 -19.56 -5.92 -5.41
N LEU A 42 -19.21 -4.74 -4.87
CA LEU A 42 -20.07 -3.54 -4.94
C LEU A 42 -20.33 -3.08 -6.38
N ALA A 43 -19.35 -3.27 -7.27
CA ALA A 43 -19.47 -2.97 -8.69
C ALA A 43 -20.06 -4.12 -9.53
N ASN A 44 -20.39 -5.26 -8.90
CA ASN A 44 -20.83 -6.50 -9.55
C ASN A 44 -19.82 -7.00 -10.62
N LEU A 45 -18.55 -7.09 -10.25
CA LEU A 45 -17.42 -7.52 -11.08
C LEU A 45 -16.87 -8.88 -10.64
N ASP A 46 -16.14 -9.55 -11.54
CA ASP A 46 -15.54 -10.85 -11.26
C ASP A 46 -14.35 -10.72 -10.30
N THR A 47 -14.41 -11.46 -9.18
CA THR A 47 -13.37 -11.48 -8.14
C THR A 47 -12.45 -12.70 -8.24
N THR A 48 -12.67 -13.60 -9.21
CA THR A 48 -12.03 -14.93 -9.25
C THR A 48 -10.50 -14.85 -9.17
N TRP A 49 -9.86 -13.99 -9.97
CA TRP A 49 -8.40 -13.84 -9.94
C TRP A 49 -7.89 -13.38 -8.56
N LEU A 50 -8.58 -12.42 -7.94
CA LEU A 50 -8.19 -11.88 -6.63
C LEU A 50 -8.33 -12.92 -5.52
N VAL A 51 -9.44 -13.68 -5.55
CA VAL A 51 -9.70 -14.76 -4.59
C VAL A 51 -8.65 -15.86 -4.73
N GLN A 52 -8.36 -16.32 -5.95
CA GLN A 52 -7.33 -17.32 -6.21
C GLN A 52 -5.93 -16.85 -5.77
N TYR A 53 -5.61 -15.58 -6.05
CA TYR A 53 -4.34 -14.99 -5.62
C TYR A 53 -4.23 -14.87 -4.10
N ARG A 54 -5.32 -14.47 -3.42
CA ARG A 54 -5.38 -14.33 -1.95
C ARG A 54 -5.26 -15.67 -1.24
N ASP A 55 -5.97 -16.68 -1.74
CA ASP A 55 -6.14 -17.97 -1.06
C ASP A 55 -5.00 -18.94 -1.34
N ASN A 56 -4.14 -18.66 -2.33
CA ASN A 56 -2.88 -19.39 -2.54
C ASN A 56 -1.73 -18.77 -1.72
N PRO A 57 -1.22 -19.43 -0.67
CA PRO A 57 -0.10 -18.93 0.14
C PRO A 57 1.19 -18.68 -0.65
N ASN A 58 1.38 -19.40 -1.77
CA ASN A 58 2.55 -19.31 -2.62
C ASN A 58 2.35 -18.38 -3.83
N ALA A 59 1.17 -17.76 -4.01
CA ALA A 59 0.85 -16.96 -5.18
C ALA A 59 1.95 -15.93 -5.50
N LYS A 60 2.41 -15.18 -4.49
CA LYS A 60 3.45 -14.15 -4.68
C LYS A 60 4.73 -14.73 -5.27
N LYS A 61 5.18 -15.88 -4.77
CA LYS A 61 6.39 -16.58 -5.24
C LYS A 61 6.18 -17.16 -6.63
N GLU A 62 5.04 -17.81 -6.87
CA GLU A 62 4.71 -18.42 -8.16
C GLU A 62 4.60 -17.39 -9.28
N TYR A 63 3.92 -16.27 -9.04
CA TYR A 63 3.77 -15.21 -10.04
C TYR A 63 5.10 -14.48 -10.29
N ALA A 64 5.87 -14.18 -9.23
CA ALA A 64 7.20 -13.60 -9.39
C ALA A 64 8.11 -14.50 -10.24
N ALA A 65 8.13 -15.81 -9.96
CA ALA A 65 8.88 -16.79 -10.73
C ALA A 65 8.42 -16.92 -12.20
N LYS A 66 7.12 -16.83 -12.48
CA LYS A 66 6.58 -16.83 -13.85
C LYS A 66 7.10 -15.66 -14.68
N VAL A 67 7.23 -14.49 -14.04
CA VAL A 67 7.76 -13.28 -14.69
C VAL A 67 9.30 -13.33 -14.76
N GLY A 68 9.95 -13.91 -13.75
CA GLY A 68 11.41 -13.97 -13.61
C GLY A 68 11.99 -12.84 -12.76
N ILE A 69 11.19 -12.29 -11.84
CA ILE A 69 11.55 -11.15 -10.97
C ILE A 69 11.50 -11.55 -9.50
N SER A 70 12.05 -10.71 -8.63
CA SER A 70 11.92 -10.81 -7.18
C SER A 70 10.46 -10.70 -6.70
N VAL A 71 10.18 -11.30 -5.54
CA VAL A 71 8.85 -11.25 -4.92
C VAL A 71 8.46 -9.81 -4.56
N ASP A 72 9.42 -8.98 -4.15
CA ASP A 72 9.16 -7.60 -3.81
C ASP A 72 8.89 -6.73 -5.04
N CYS A 73 9.61 -6.95 -6.14
CA CYS A 73 9.29 -6.32 -7.42
C CYS A 73 7.87 -6.67 -7.89
N TRP A 74 7.48 -7.96 -7.81
CA TRP A 74 6.12 -8.40 -8.12
C TRP A 74 5.06 -7.69 -7.26
N LYS A 75 5.28 -7.63 -5.94
CA LYS A 75 4.35 -6.96 -4.99
C LYS A 75 4.21 -5.47 -5.30
N THR A 76 5.31 -4.77 -5.57
CA THR A 76 5.31 -3.35 -5.90
C THR A 76 4.56 -3.08 -7.20
N CYS A 77 4.83 -3.87 -8.25
CA CYS A 77 4.14 -3.76 -9.53
C CYS A 77 2.64 -4.06 -9.42
N LEU A 78 2.27 -5.12 -8.70
CA LEU A 78 0.87 -5.47 -8.48
C LEU A 78 0.16 -4.36 -7.70
N CYS A 79 0.72 -3.89 -6.58
CA CYS A 79 0.18 -2.79 -5.78
C CYS A 79 -0.05 -1.53 -6.63
N ALA A 80 0.95 -1.12 -7.42
CA ALA A 80 0.81 -0.01 -8.35
C ALA A 80 -0.35 -0.21 -9.33
N LEU A 81 -0.50 -1.42 -9.89
CA LEU A 81 -1.61 -1.76 -10.78
C LEU A 81 -2.98 -1.64 -10.08
N LEU A 82 -3.12 -2.14 -8.85
CA LEU A 82 -4.37 -2.05 -8.07
C LEU A 82 -4.81 -0.59 -7.87
N PHE A 83 -3.85 0.32 -7.67
CA PHE A 83 -4.09 1.76 -7.54
C PHE A 83 -4.14 2.50 -8.88
N GLY A 84 -4.30 1.80 -10.00
CA GLY A 84 -4.53 2.40 -11.31
C GLY A 84 -3.28 2.99 -11.97
N ALA A 85 -2.09 2.48 -11.67
CA ALA A 85 -0.90 2.80 -12.44
C ALA A 85 -1.09 2.44 -13.92
N TYR A 86 -0.63 3.33 -14.79
CA TYR A 86 -0.68 3.08 -16.23
C TYR A 86 0.34 2.02 -16.64
N THR A 87 -0.07 1.09 -17.49
CA THR A 87 0.82 0.05 -18.05
C THR A 87 1.36 0.45 -19.41
N THR A 88 2.67 0.33 -19.62
CA THR A 88 3.30 0.51 -20.93
C THR A 88 3.20 -0.77 -21.76
N SER A 89 2.80 -0.68 -23.03
CA SER A 89 2.86 -1.83 -23.95
C SER A 89 4.32 -2.25 -24.17
N PRO A 90 4.65 -3.56 -24.24
CA PRO A 90 6.02 -4.02 -24.47
C PRO A 90 6.69 -3.36 -25.68
N SER A 91 5.96 -3.20 -26.78
CA SER A 91 6.41 -2.52 -28.01
C SER A 91 6.79 -1.04 -27.84
N LYS A 92 6.44 -0.43 -26.71
CA LYS A 92 6.72 0.99 -26.39
C LYS A 92 7.74 1.16 -25.27
N VAL A 93 8.32 0.09 -24.74
CA VAL A 93 9.31 0.16 -23.66
C VAL A 93 10.56 0.91 -24.12
N LYS A 94 11.17 0.50 -25.23
CA LYS A 94 12.38 1.14 -25.77
C LYS A 94 12.19 2.64 -26.02
N SER A 95 11.12 3.02 -26.72
CA SER A 95 10.85 4.44 -27.00
C SER A 95 10.55 5.27 -25.75
N LYS A 96 10.13 4.63 -24.64
CA LYS A 96 9.97 5.31 -23.35
C LYS A 96 11.31 5.52 -22.66
N LEU A 97 12.21 4.55 -22.73
CA LEU A 97 13.55 4.64 -22.16
C LEU A 97 14.40 5.67 -22.90
N ASP A 98 14.37 5.66 -24.24
CA ASP A 98 15.07 6.64 -25.07
C ASP A 98 14.62 8.07 -24.71
N ALA A 99 13.31 8.29 -24.56
CA ALA A 99 12.74 9.57 -24.17
C ALA A 99 13.06 10.01 -22.72
N LEU A 100 13.61 9.13 -21.88
CA LEU A 100 14.08 9.46 -20.53
C LEU A 100 15.52 9.97 -20.52
N LEU A 101 16.34 9.42 -21.41
CA LEU A 101 17.74 9.79 -21.57
C LEU A 101 17.92 11.14 -22.27
N GLU A 102 16.90 11.62 -22.98
CA GLU A 102 16.84 12.96 -23.54
C GLU A 102 16.61 14.04 -22.45
N GLU A 103 17.29 15.19 -22.55
CA GLU A 103 17.09 16.31 -21.62
C GLU A 103 15.62 16.73 -21.55
N GLY A 104 15.03 16.66 -20.35
CA GLY A 104 13.60 16.95 -20.12
C GLY A 104 12.67 15.74 -20.26
N GLY A 105 13.23 14.53 -20.31
CA GLY A 105 12.49 13.27 -20.32
C GLY A 105 11.47 13.13 -19.19
N LYS A 106 10.37 12.43 -19.47
CA LYS A 106 9.31 12.19 -18.48
C LYS A 106 9.60 10.91 -17.71
N PRO A 107 9.44 10.90 -16.37
CA PRO A 107 9.66 9.70 -15.57
C PRO A 107 8.83 8.53 -16.07
N LEU A 108 9.36 7.31 -15.90
CA LEU A 108 8.64 6.07 -16.16
C LEU A 108 7.36 6.02 -15.33
N ASN A 109 6.40 5.19 -15.75
CA ASN A 109 5.32 4.84 -14.85
C ASN A 109 5.89 3.91 -13.77
N SER A 110 5.30 3.92 -12.56
CA SER A 110 5.83 3.20 -11.40
C SER A 110 6.05 1.70 -11.62
N ILE A 111 5.25 1.04 -12.48
CA ILE A 111 5.47 -0.38 -12.80
C ILE A 111 6.74 -0.54 -13.64
N LEU A 112 6.87 0.25 -14.70
CA LEU A 112 8.03 0.15 -15.59
C LEU A 112 9.32 0.60 -14.91
N ASP A 113 9.24 1.59 -14.02
CA ASP A 113 10.34 2.04 -13.15
C ASP A 113 10.85 0.89 -12.27
N THR A 114 9.94 0.25 -11.53
CA THR A 114 10.27 -0.90 -10.65
C THR A 114 10.87 -2.08 -11.42
N LEU A 115 10.38 -2.34 -12.64
CA LEU A 115 10.91 -3.42 -13.48
C LEU A 115 12.27 -3.08 -14.10
N GLU A 116 12.55 -1.80 -14.34
CA GLU A 116 13.83 -1.35 -14.87
C GLU A 116 14.92 -1.43 -13.80
N ASP A 117 14.60 -1.03 -12.57
CA ASP A 117 15.46 -1.26 -11.39
C ASP A 117 15.81 -2.75 -11.21
N GLU A 118 14.81 -3.64 -11.35
CA GLU A 118 15.00 -5.09 -11.24
C GLU A 118 15.80 -5.68 -12.43
N ALA A 119 15.75 -5.03 -13.59
CA ALA A 119 16.49 -5.44 -14.78
C ALA A 119 17.93 -4.92 -14.81
N ASP A 120 18.34 -4.06 -13.87
CA ASP A 120 19.67 -3.45 -13.79
C ASP A 120 20.12 -2.84 -15.14
N GLY A 121 19.18 -2.14 -15.81
CA GLY A 121 19.40 -1.50 -17.10
C GLY A 121 19.39 -2.44 -18.34
N ASP A 122 19.19 -3.75 -18.19
CA ASP A 122 19.05 -4.68 -19.32
C ASP A 122 17.70 -4.50 -20.02
N LEU A 123 17.73 -3.90 -21.21
CA LEU A 123 16.53 -3.61 -21.99
C LEU A 123 15.79 -4.87 -22.49
N GLU A 124 16.50 -5.93 -22.86
CA GLU A 124 15.85 -7.16 -23.33
C GLU A 124 15.12 -7.84 -22.18
N LEU A 125 15.77 -7.87 -21.01
CA LEU A 125 15.21 -8.40 -19.78
C LEU A 125 14.00 -7.57 -19.31
N LEU A 126 14.09 -6.23 -19.36
CA LEU A 126 12.99 -5.33 -19.04
C LEU A 126 11.75 -5.57 -19.94
N VAL A 127 11.96 -5.69 -21.25
CA VAL A 127 10.87 -5.99 -22.20
C VAL A 127 10.24 -7.35 -21.90
N ASN A 128 11.06 -8.35 -21.57
CA ASN A 128 10.60 -9.68 -21.20
C ASN A 128 9.77 -9.65 -19.89
N TYR A 129 10.26 -8.99 -18.85
CA TYR A 129 9.55 -8.80 -17.59
C TYR A 129 8.22 -8.08 -17.78
N GLN A 130 8.22 -6.95 -18.50
CA GLN A 130 7.00 -6.21 -18.81
C GLN A 130 5.97 -7.08 -19.55
N THR A 131 6.42 -7.89 -20.52
CA THR A 131 5.54 -8.78 -21.29
C THR A 131 4.90 -9.83 -20.38
N LYS A 132 5.71 -10.59 -19.65
CA LYS A 132 5.23 -11.67 -18.77
C LYS A 132 4.38 -11.14 -17.60
N PHE A 133 4.73 -9.98 -17.05
CA PHE A 133 3.93 -9.32 -16.01
C PHE A 133 2.52 -9.02 -16.54
N LEU A 134 2.41 -8.37 -17.70
CA LEU A 134 1.12 -8.03 -18.31
C LEU A 134 0.30 -9.27 -18.66
N GLU A 135 0.92 -10.35 -19.12
CA GLU A 135 0.25 -11.62 -19.36
C GLU A 135 -0.34 -12.20 -18.07
N CYS A 136 0.44 -12.23 -16.98
CA CYS A 136 0.02 -12.76 -15.68
C CYS A 136 -1.18 -12.00 -15.08
N VAL A 137 -1.17 -10.67 -15.19
CA VAL A 137 -2.21 -9.81 -14.60
C VAL A 137 -3.35 -9.47 -15.56
N LYS A 138 -3.30 -9.95 -16.82
CA LYS A 138 -4.32 -9.62 -17.83
C LYS A 138 -5.77 -9.83 -17.36
N PRO A 139 -6.15 -10.97 -16.73
CA PRO A 139 -7.53 -11.17 -16.27
C PRO A 139 -7.95 -10.14 -15.21
N LEU A 140 -7.05 -9.85 -14.26
CA LEU A 140 -7.26 -8.82 -13.24
C LEU A 140 -7.37 -7.43 -13.86
N LYS A 141 -6.48 -7.10 -14.81
CA LYS A 141 -6.40 -5.78 -15.42
C LYS A 141 -7.69 -5.40 -16.14
N VAL A 142 -8.34 -6.35 -16.81
CA VAL A 142 -9.64 -6.12 -17.44
C VAL A 142 -10.67 -5.66 -16.41
N GLN A 143 -10.77 -6.37 -15.27
CA GLN A 143 -11.71 -6.01 -14.21
C GLN A 143 -11.33 -4.68 -13.54
N LEU A 144 -10.04 -4.41 -13.33
CA LEU A 144 -9.57 -3.14 -12.79
C LEU A 144 -9.93 -1.95 -13.69
N ASP A 145 -9.77 -2.08 -15.01
CA ASP A 145 -10.13 -1.01 -15.94
C ASP A 145 -11.63 -0.70 -15.88
N ILE A 146 -12.48 -1.74 -15.83
CA ILE A 146 -13.93 -1.60 -15.64
C ILE A 146 -14.25 -0.95 -14.30
N TRP A 147 -13.60 -1.39 -13.22
CA TRP A 147 -13.82 -0.84 -11.88
C TRP A 147 -13.41 0.63 -11.78
N HIS A 148 -12.26 1.00 -12.33
CA HIS A 148 -11.81 2.40 -12.35
C HIS A 148 -12.75 3.30 -13.14
N ASP A 149 -13.32 2.80 -14.25
CA ASP A 149 -14.37 3.52 -14.98
C ASP A 149 -15.67 3.58 -14.19
N TRP A 150 -16.08 2.50 -13.54
CA TRP A 150 -17.25 2.46 -12.68
C TRP A 150 -17.16 3.48 -11.53
N LEU A 151 -15.98 3.62 -10.92
CA LEU A 151 -15.75 4.61 -9.86
C LEU A 151 -16.07 6.02 -10.33
N LEU A 152 -15.56 6.43 -11.50
CA LEU A 152 -15.77 7.80 -11.99
C LEU A 152 -17.15 8.02 -12.62
N ASN A 153 -17.69 7.01 -13.30
CA ASN A 153 -18.90 7.16 -14.11
C ASN A 153 -20.18 6.80 -13.36
N LYS A 154 -20.10 6.02 -12.28
CA LYS A 154 -21.26 5.59 -11.49
C LYS A 154 -21.15 5.96 -10.01
N TRP A 155 -20.07 5.56 -9.35
CA TRP A 155 -19.95 5.75 -7.91
C TRP A 155 -19.79 7.21 -7.51
N VAL A 156 -18.82 7.93 -8.10
CA VAL A 156 -18.60 9.37 -7.82
C VAL A 156 -19.88 10.18 -8.04
N PRO A 157 -20.60 10.08 -9.18
CA PRO A 157 -21.87 10.79 -9.35
C PRO A 157 -22.94 10.43 -8.30
N ALA A 158 -22.96 9.20 -7.80
CA ALA A 158 -23.94 8.75 -6.81
C ALA A 158 -23.64 9.25 -5.39
N VAL A 159 -22.36 9.44 -5.02
CA VAL A 159 -21.96 9.81 -3.65
C VAL A 159 -21.47 11.26 -3.53
N ALA A 160 -21.20 11.94 -4.65
CA ALA A 160 -20.69 13.30 -4.61
C ALA A 160 -21.77 14.29 -4.15
N TYR A 161 -21.33 15.28 -3.37
CA TYR A 161 -22.16 16.39 -2.93
C TYR A 161 -21.53 17.72 -3.33
N ALA A 162 -22.35 18.75 -3.43
CA ALA A 162 -21.89 20.10 -3.69
C ALA A 162 -21.45 20.77 -2.38
N GLY A 163 -20.22 21.28 -2.35
CA GLY A 163 -19.72 22.12 -1.27
C GLY A 163 -20.22 23.56 -1.37
N LYS A 164 -19.85 24.41 -0.40
CA LYS A 164 -20.24 25.84 -0.36
C LYS A 164 -19.83 26.63 -1.61
N SER A 165 -18.76 26.21 -2.27
CA SER A 165 -18.24 26.83 -3.50
C SER A 165 -18.94 26.34 -4.78
N GLY A 166 -19.92 25.45 -4.67
CA GLY A 166 -20.54 24.76 -5.81
C GLY A 166 -19.71 23.61 -6.38
N LYS A 167 -18.45 23.44 -5.95
CA LYS A 167 -17.60 22.32 -6.36
C LYS A 167 -18.10 21.01 -5.80
N LYS A 168 -17.85 19.92 -6.52
CA LYS A 168 -18.20 18.56 -6.11
C LYS A 168 -17.11 17.91 -5.26
N TYR A 169 -17.54 17.28 -4.17
CA TYR A 169 -16.69 16.57 -3.23
C TYR A 169 -17.21 15.16 -3.02
N ILE A 170 -16.30 14.23 -2.74
CA ILE A 170 -16.61 12.91 -2.20
C ILE A 170 -16.00 12.78 -0.81
N LYS A 171 -16.59 11.93 0.03
CA LYS A 171 -16.11 11.63 1.38
C LYS A 171 -15.78 10.15 1.49
N ASN A 172 -14.63 9.82 2.05
CA ASN A 172 -14.28 8.43 2.35
C ASN A 172 -14.82 8.02 3.75
N PRO A 173 -14.71 6.74 4.14
CA PRO A 173 -15.20 6.26 5.43
C PRO A 173 -14.55 6.91 6.67
N THR A 174 -13.34 7.47 6.56
CA THR A 174 -12.73 8.25 7.66
C THR A 174 -13.26 9.68 7.76
N GLY A 175 -14.15 10.08 6.85
CA GLY A 175 -14.68 11.42 6.79
C GLY A 175 -13.77 12.41 6.06
N LYS A 176 -12.66 11.97 5.45
CA LYS A 176 -11.80 12.82 4.64
C LYS A 176 -12.51 13.19 3.35
N GLU A 177 -12.37 14.43 2.92
CA GLU A 177 -12.98 14.96 1.71
C GLU A 177 -11.96 15.02 0.56
N LEU A 178 -12.43 14.76 -0.66
CA LEU A 178 -11.67 14.94 -1.91
C LEU A 178 -12.52 15.75 -2.89
N CYS A 179 -12.00 16.89 -3.35
CA CYS A 179 -12.64 17.69 -4.40
C CYS A 179 -12.40 17.04 -5.76
N ILE A 180 -13.46 16.58 -6.41
CA ILE A 180 -13.39 15.91 -7.71
C ILE A 180 -13.11 16.90 -8.83
N ASP A 181 -13.71 18.09 -8.78
CA ASP A 181 -13.53 19.10 -9.82
C ASP A 181 -12.06 19.58 -9.88
N ASP A 182 -11.45 19.83 -8.72
CA ASP A 182 -10.02 20.21 -8.64
C ASP A 182 -9.11 19.08 -9.13
N LEU A 183 -9.48 17.83 -8.85
CA LEU A 183 -8.75 16.66 -9.29
C LEU A 183 -8.78 16.53 -10.82
N GLN A 184 -9.96 16.70 -11.42
CA GLN A 184 -10.18 16.63 -12.87
C GLN A 184 -9.54 17.82 -13.61
N ALA A 185 -9.55 19.02 -13.01
CA ALA A 185 -8.88 20.19 -13.58
C ALA A 185 -7.34 20.03 -13.58
N LYS A 186 -6.78 19.36 -12.58
CA LYS A 186 -5.32 19.22 -12.41
C LYS A 186 -4.73 18.02 -13.15
N TYR A 187 -5.48 16.94 -13.33
CA TYR A 187 -4.92 15.66 -13.77
C TYR A 187 -5.65 15.07 -14.98
N LYS A 188 -4.90 14.37 -15.82
CA LYS A 188 -5.48 13.53 -16.88
C LYS A 188 -6.33 12.41 -16.27
N VAL A 189 -7.34 11.95 -17.01
CA VAL A 189 -8.34 10.96 -16.58
C VAL A 189 -7.73 9.73 -15.90
N TRP A 190 -6.67 9.14 -16.44
CA TRP A 190 -6.02 7.96 -15.83
C TRP A 190 -5.46 8.25 -14.43
N LYS A 191 -4.95 9.45 -14.19
CA LYS A 191 -4.41 9.85 -12.88
C LYS A 191 -5.53 10.23 -11.92
N VAL A 192 -6.65 10.74 -12.42
CA VAL A 192 -7.89 10.91 -11.66
C VAL A 192 -8.40 9.56 -11.18
N LYS A 193 -8.52 8.55 -12.07
CA LYS A 193 -8.89 7.17 -11.74
C LYS A 193 -8.01 6.62 -10.61
N SER A 194 -6.69 6.70 -10.77
CA SER A 194 -5.72 6.23 -9.78
C SER A 194 -5.90 6.91 -8.42
N LYS A 195 -6.11 8.23 -8.39
CA LYS A 195 -6.30 8.98 -7.14
C LYS A 195 -7.64 8.67 -6.45
N VAL A 196 -8.71 8.47 -7.22
CA VAL A 196 -10.01 8.06 -6.66
C VAL A 196 -9.95 6.64 -6.11
N ALA A 197 -9.33 5.70 -6.83
CA ALA A 197 -9.12 4.32 -6.35
C ALA A 197 -8.35 4.31 -5.03
N ALA A 198 -7.24 5.04 -4.95
CA ALA A 198 -6.45 5.17 -3.73
C ALA A 198 -7.26 5.79 -2.58
N PHE A 199 -8.03 6.85 -2.85
CA PHE A 199 -8.85 7.52 -1.84
C PHE A 199 -9.91 6.59 -1.23
N VAL A 200 -10.52 5.73 -2.06
CA VAL A 200 -11.52 4.75 -1.62
C VAL A 200 -10.86 3.63 -0.82
N MET A 201 -9.86 2.94 -1.39
CA MET A 201 -9.26 1.77 -0.74
C MET A 201 -8.51 2.13 0.54
N GLN A 202 -7.64 3.16 0.50
CA GLN A 202 -6.90 3.60 1.68
C GLN A 202 -7.83 4.22 2.73
N GLY A 203 -8.93 4.84 2.30
CA GLY A 203 -9.95 5.36 3.20
C GLY A 203 -10.66 4.27 3.98
N GLN A 204 -10.92 3.13 3.34
CA GLN A 204 -11.52 1.96 3.98
C GLN A 204 -10.56 1.33 5.01
N GLU A 205 -9.30 1.15 4.64
CA GLU A 205 -8.25 0.62 5.54
C GLU A 205 -8.08 1.50 6.77
N ALA A 206 -7.91 2.82 6.56
CA ALA A 206 -7.74 3.77 7.65
C ALA A 206 -8.98 3.83 8.57
N ALA A 207 -10.19 3.69 8.03
CA ALA A 207 -11.41 3.65 8.84
C ALA A 207 -11.46 2.42 9.73
N PHE A 208 -11.01 1.26 9.24
CA PHE A 208 -10.88 0.06 10.07
C PHE A 208 -9.86 0.26 11.19
N ILE A 209 -8.66 0.76 10.88
CA ILE A 209 -7.61 1.02 11.88
C ILE A 209 -8.07 2.04 12.93
N HIS A 210 -8.78 3.10 12.53
CA HIS A 210 -9.35 4.06 13.47
C HIS A 210 -10.46 3.44 14.34
N ALA A 211 -11.36 2.65 13.75
CA ALA A 211 -12.39 1.95 14.50
C ALA A 211 -11.78 0.98 15.51
N LEU A 212 -10.74 0.24 15.12
CA LEU A 212 -10.01 -0.65 16.00
C LEU A 212 -9.20 0.11 17.05
N THR A 213 -8.67 1.29 16.75
CA THR A 213 -8.09 2.17 17.76
C THR A 213 -9.13 2.57 18.80
N ASN A 214 -10.33 2.95 18.36
CA ASN A 214 -11.42 3.32 19.26
C ASN A 214 -11.89 2.15 20.13
N GLN A 215 -11.81 0.91 19.64
CA GLN A 215 -12.15 -0.27 20.45
C GLN A 215 -11.16 -0.51 21.60
N SER A 216 -9.95 0.06 21.58
CA SER A 216 -8.97 -0.13 22.66
C SER A 216 -9.46 0.34 24.04
N VAL A 217 -10.44 1.26 24.10
CA VAL A 217 -11.04 1.69 25.37
C VAL A 217 -11.95 0.64 26.01
N ASN A 218 -12.36 -0.38 25.26
CA ASN A 218 -13.31 -1.41 25.69
C ASN A 218 -12.66 -2.77 25.95
N TYR A 219 -11.36 -2.92 25.66
CA TYR A 219 -10.64 -4.19 25.74
C TYR A 219 -9.22 -3.99 26.29
N ASP A 220 -8.57 -5.07 26.71
CA ASP A 220 -7.23 -5.04 27.31
C ASP A 220 -6.10 -5.02 26.26
N TYR A 221 -6.09 -3.98 25.43
CA TYR A 221 -4.93 -3.61 24.61
C TYR A 221 -4.81 -2.10 24.51
N LYS A 222 -3.58 -1.59 24.42
CA LYS A 222 -3.30 -0.17 24.34
C LYS A 222 -2.59 0.16 23.04
N VAL A 223 -3.20 1.00 22.22
CA VAL A 223 -2.58 1.47 20.98
C VAL A 223 -1.43 2.43 21.27
N ILE A 224 -0.29 2.18 20.65
CA ILE A 224 0.92 3.01 20.72
C ILE A 224 1.08 3.82 19.44
N ALA A 225 0.85 3.20 18.28
CA ALA A 225 0.93 3.88 16.99
C ALA A 225 -0.01 3.25 15.95
N ASN A 226 -0.51 4.11 15.06
CA ASN A 226 -1.25 3.70 13.86
C ASN A 226 -0.28 3.66 12.67
N GLU A 227 -0.17 2.50 12.05
CA GLU A 227 0.54 2.27 10.80
C GLU A 227 -0.51 2.10 9.70
N HIS A 228 -0.22 2.49 8.44
CA HIS A 228 -1.22 2.61 7.37
C HIS A 228 -2.35 1.56 7.38
N ASP A 229 -1.98 0.28 7.33
CA ASP A 229 -2.84 -0.89 7.35
C ASP A 229 -2.67 -1.71 8.65
N GLY A 230 -2.11 -1.12 9.70
CA GLY A 230 -1.72 -1.83 10.92
C GLY A 230 -1.73 -1.01 12.22
N LEU A 231 -1.49 -1.69 13.33
CA LEU A 231 -1.50 -1.15 14.68
C LEU A 231 -0.34 -1.73 15.47
N ILE A 232 0.43 -0.82 16.08
CA ILE A 232 1.39 -1.16 17.12
C ILE A 232 0.69 -0.96 18.46
N CYS A 233 0.62 -2.02 19.26
CA CYS A 233 -0.09 -1.98 20.54
C CYS A 233 0.62 -2.80 21.62
N ILE A 234 0.31 -2.49 22.88
CA ILE A 234 0.63 -3.35 24.02
C ILE A 234 -0.58 -4.24 24.25
N GLY A 235 -0.36 -5.55 24.38
CA GLY A 235 -1.45 -6.51 24.55
C GLY A 235 -1.93 -7.11 23.22
N THR A 236 -2.72 -8.18 23.35
CA THR A 236 -3.27 -8.89 22.20
C THR A 236 -4.62 -8.27 21.83
N ILE A 237 -4.80 -7.93 20.56
CA ILE A 237 -6.10 -7.46 20.06
C ILE A 237 -7.06 -8.66 20.01
N PRO A 238 -8.18 -8.65 20.75
CA PRO A 238 -9.11 -9.77 20.74
C PRO A 238 -9.96 -9.77 19.46
N ASP A 239 -10.35 -10.95 18.98
CA ASP A 239 -11.19 -11.12 17.78
C ASP A 239 -12.51 -10.32 17.85
N GLU A 240 -13.07 -10.15 19.06
CA GLU A 240 -14.28 -9.34 19.24
C GLU A 240 -14.05 -7.86 18.92
N ALA A 241 -12.89 -7.30 19.26
CA ALA A 241 -12.52 -5.93 18.89
C ALA A 241 -12.39 -5.79 17.37
N VAL A 242 -11.77 -6.79 16.71
CA VAL A 242 -11.64 -6.86 15.26
C VAL A 242 -13.03 -6.88 14.59
N ARG A 243 -13.96 -7.72 15.07
CA ARG A 243 -15.33 -7.78 14.54
C ARG A 243 -16.07 -6.45 14.70
N LYS A 244 -16.05 -5.83 15.88
CA LYS A 244 -16.69 -4.52 16.10
C LYS A 244 -16.09 -3.44 15.21
N ALA A 245 -14.76 -3.43 15.02
CA ALA A 245 -14.10 -2.50 14.11
C ALA A 245 -14.48 -2.74 12.64
N ALA A 246 -14.68 -3.99 12.25
CA ALA A 246 -15.18 -4.38 10.93
C ALA A 246 -16.59 -3.83 10.69
N GLU A 247 -17.51 -4.02 11.65
CA GLU A 247 -18.88 -3.53 11.61
C GLU A 247 -18.93 -1.99 11.52
N MET A 248 -18.12 -1.30 12.32
CA MET A 248 -18.05 0.16 12.34
C MET A 248 -17.47 0.75 11.06
N SER A 249 -16.43 0.11 10.50
CA SER A 249 -15.76 0.63 9.29
C SER A 249 -16.45 0.19 8.00
N GLY A 250 -17.20 -0.92 8.03
CA GLY A 250 -17.78 -1.56 6.85
C GLY A 250 -16.79 -2.44 6.07
N LEU A 251 -15.62 -2.76 6.63
CA LEU A 251 -14.66 -3.69 6.03
C LEU A 251 -15.13 -5.12 6.25
N LYS A 252 -15.39 -5.90 5.19
CA LYS A 252 -16.09 -7.20 5.30
C LYS A 252 -15.25 -8.35 5.87
N THR A 253 -13.96 -8.41 5.55
CA THR A 253 -13.10 -9.55 5.90
C THR A 253 -11.74 -9.13 6.46
N PRO A 254 -11.69 -8.30 7.53
CA PRO A 254 -10.42 -7.98 8.16
C PRO A 254 -9.85 -9.23 8.84
N THR A 255 -8.57 -9.48 8.60
CA THR A 255 -7.79 -10.46 9.35
C THR A 255 -6.49 -9.78 9.72
N LEU A 256 -6.15 -9.78 11.00
CA LEU A 256 -4.87 -9.26 11.45
C LEU A 256 -3.84 -10.38 11.43
N GLU A 257 -2.63 -10.06 11.00
CA GLU A 257 -1.45 -10.89 11.16
C GLU A 257 -0.44 -10.18 12.05
N GLU A 258 0.11 -10.89 13.03
CA GLU A 258 1.21 -10.39 13.85
C GLU A 258 2.50 -10.49 13.03
N LYS A 259 3.24 -9.39 12.93
CA LYS A 259 4.54 -9.32 12.26
C LYS A 259 5.65 -9.11 13.29
N PRO A 260 6.82 -9.72 13.09
CA PRO A 260 7.97 -9.43 13.93
C PRO A 260 8.38 -7.96 13.78
N PHE A 261 8.94 -7.39 14.85
CA PHE A 261 9.78 -6.21 14.71
C PHE A 261 11.11 -6.64 14.11
N ASP A 262 11.58 -5.92 13.09
CA ASP A 262 12.83 -6.20 12.40
C ASP A 262 14.03 -5.79 13.29
N LEU A 263 14.44 -6.70 14.18
CA LEU A 263 15.49 -6.50 15.19
C LEU A 263 16.80 -7.22 14.83
N THR A 264 16.85 -7.99 13.73
CA THR A 264 17.89 -9.01 13.48
C THR A 264 19.32 -8.49 13.38
N GLU A 265 19.56 -7.23 12.99
CA GLU A 265 20.92 -6.64 12.96
C GLU A 265 21.26 -5.84 14.23
N ILE A 266 20.27 -5.49 15.06
CA ILE A 266 20.52 -4.72 16.30
C ILE A 266 21.13 -5.63 17.37
N GLU A 267 20.83 -6.92 17.33
CA GLU A 267 21.46 -7.93 18.19
C GLU A 267 22.93 -8.14 17.80
N GLU A 268 23.25 -8.21 16.50
CA GLU A 268 24.63 -8.33 16.00
C GLU A 268 25.50 -7.10 16.35
N LEU A 269 24.97 -5.88 16.21
CA LEU A 269 25.68 -4.64 16.58
C LEU A 269 25.91 -4.48 18.10
N MET A 270 25.22 -5.25 18.92
CA MET A 270 25.37 -5.23 20.39
C MET A 270 26.17 -6.39 20.95
N GLU A 271 26.33 -7.47 20.19
CA GLU A 271 27.33 -8.49 20.52
C GLU A 271 28.75 -8.01 20.21
N GLU A 272 28.93 -7.00 19.35
CA GLU A 272 30.21 -6.34 19.09
C GLU A 272 30.58 -5.22 20.09
N ASP A 273 29.65 -4.79 20.96
CA ASP A 273 29.94 -3.79 21.99
C ASP A 273 30.43 -4.50 23.27
N ASP A 274 31.69 -4.91 23.25
CA ASP A 274 32.40 -5.61 24.33
C ASP A 274 32.76 -4.75 25.55
N GLY A 275 32.04 -3.63 25.75
CA GLY A 275 32.16 -2.82 26.95
C GLY A 275 33.35 -1.85 26.92
N THR A 276 33.66 -1.27 25.76
CA THR A 276 34.55 -0.11 25.73
C THR A 276 33.78 1.14 26.15
N GLU A 277 33.93 1.48 27.43
CA GLU A 277 33.43 2.70 28.07
C GLU A 277 34.01 3.92 27.32
N TYR A 278 33.21 4.54 26.45
CA TYR A 278 33.58 5.79 25.78
C TYR A 278 33.43 6.95 26.76
N ASP A 279 34.57 7.46 27.23
CA ASP A 279 34.68 8.61 28.12
C ASP A 279 34.41 9.92 27.33
N TRP A 280 33.29 10.59 27.62
CA TRP A 280 32.80 11.76 26.86
C TRP A 280 33.34 13.11 27.34
N GLU A 281 34.31 13.16 28.26
CA GLU A 281 34.69 14.41 28.94
C GLU A 281 35.84 15.23 28.34
N GLU A 282 36.46 14.86 27.21
CA GLU A 282 37.54 15.67 26.60
C GLU A 282 37.20 16.23 25.22
N SER A 283 36.31 17.21 25.11
CA SER A 283 36.36 18.16 23.97
C SER A 283 35.55 19.46 24.15
N ILE A 284 35.42 19.95 25.39
CA ILE A 284 35.02 21.35 25.61
C ILE A 284 36.08 22.04 26.47
N SER A 285 37.10 22.57 25.82
CA SER A 285 37.89 23.68 26.36
C SER A 285 38.40 24.58 25.23
N ASP A 286 37.89 25.83 25.29
CA ASP A 286 38.27 27.11 24.68
C ASP A 286 38.29 27.28 23.15
#